data_AF-A0AAJ2F885-F1
#
_entry.id   AF-A0AAJ2F885-F1
#
_cell.length_a   1.000
_cell.length_b   1.000
_cell.length_c   1.000
_cell.angle_alpha   90.00
_cell.angle_beta   90.00
_cell.angle_gamma   90.00
#
_symmetry.space_group_name_H-M   'P 1'
#
loop_
_entity.id
_entity.type
_entity.pdbx_description
1 polymer ?
#
loop_
_entity_poly.entity_id
_entity_poly.type
_entity_poly.pdbx_seq_one_letter_code
_entity_poly.pdbx_strand_id
1 'polypeptide(L)'
;MALLYINKVPSSLRTAFQNEVIKICSDLGIANPDWLMLVFYAESRINPQAQNGGSTATGLIQFLESTANDLGTTTAKLYKMNHVQQLPYVREYLRRLIIEKGKPESAYDLYFLVHSKKGFGKADDYVMYVKGSLAYKYNPLDYNSDGTVTVGEIKTFLNKALPITYNKANLYKSTSSSSTFNTILIIGLVAVFGTATYFLAFKNGFQFIKAMIFKKK
;
A
#
# COMPACT_ATOMS: atom_id res chain seq x y z
N MET A 1 -0.93 -0.97 -17.94
CA MET A 1 -0.37 -2.18 -17.32
C MET A 1 -1.50 -3.09 -16.89
N ALA A 2 -1.34 -4.41 -17.02
CA ALA A 2 -2.29 -5.38 -16.48
C ALA A 2 -2.10 -5.50 -14.96
N LEU A 3 -3.19 -5.58 -14.20
CA LEU A 3 -3.10 -5.75 -12.75
C LEU A 3 -2.59 -7.15 -12.37
N LEU A 4 -2.04 -7.28 -11.17
CA LEU A 4 -1.65 -8.56 -10.60
C LEU A 4 -2.78 -9.60 -10.70
N TYR A 5 -2.43 -10.82 -11.11
CA TYR A 5 -3.32 -11.98 -11.13
C TYR A 5 -4.62 -11.80 -11.95
N ILE A 6 -4.68 -10.81 -12.81
CA ILE A 6 -5.87 -10.53 -13.64
C ILE A 6 -6.22 -11.70 -14.57
N ASN A 7 -5.27 -12.58 -14.85
CA ASN A 7 -5.46 -13.82 -15.59
C ASN A 7 -6.35 -14.85 -14.87
N LYS A 8 -6.57 -14.71 -13.56
CA LYS A 8 -7.49 -15.55 -12.77
C LYS A 8 -8.95 -15.16 -12.94
N VAL A 9 -9.22 -13.94 -13.42
CA VAL A 9 -10.56 -13.50 -13.79
C VAL A 9 -10.90 -14.05 -15.18
N PRO A 10 -12.12 -14.60 -15.41
CA PRO A 10 -12.60 -15.01 -16.72
C PRO A 10 -12.38 -13.90 -17.76
N SER A 11 -11.91 -14.28 -18.95
CA SER A 11 -11.54 -13.32 -20.01
C SER A 11 -12.69 -12.36 -20.36
N SER A 12 -13.93 -12.85 -20.36
CA SER A 12 -15.14 -12.05 -20.62
C SER A 12 -15.43 -10.98 -19.58
N LEU A 13 -14.91 -11.11 -18.35
CA LEU A 13 -15.12 -10.15 -17.26
C LEU A 13 -13.89 -9.28 -16.99
N ARG A 14 -12.74 -9.63 -17.57
CA ARG A 14 -11.42 -9.11 -17.18
C ARG A 14 -11.31 -7.59 -17.29
N THR A 15 -11.76 -7.02 -18.41
CA THR A 15 -11.70 -5.58 -18.64
C THR A 15 -12.59 -4.81 -17.66
N ALA A 16 -13.84 -5.26 -17.49
CA ALA A 16 -14.77 -4.64 -16.55
C ALA A 16 -14.27 -4.70 -15.11
N PHE A 17 -13.76 -5.87 -14.71
CA PHE A 17 -13.17 -6.07 -13.39
C PHE A 17 -11.96 -5.18 -13.14
N GLN A 18 -11.00 -5.14 -14.08
CA GLN A 18 -9.82 -4.30 -13.97
C GLN A 18 -10.18 -2.81 -13.85
N ASN A 19 -11.09 -2.33 -14.71
CA ASN A 19 -11.51 -0.93 -14.70
C ASN A 19 -12.18 -0.56 -13.37
N GLU A 20 -13.04 -1.43 -12.84
CA GLU A 20 -13.73 -1.16 -11.58
C GLU A 20 -12.76 -1.23 -10.38
N VAL A 21 -11.79 -2.15 -10.36
CA VAL A 21 -10.74 -2.17 -9.32
C VAL A 21 -9.92 -0.88 -9.33
N ILE A 22 -9.50 -0.41 -10.50
CA ILE A 22 -8.77 0.86 -10.65
C ILE A 22 -9.65 2.02 -10.16
N LYS A 23 -10.92 2.04 -10.54
CA LYS A 23 -11.88 3.06 -10.12
C LYS A 23 -12.07 3.08 -8.60
N ILE A 24 -12.26 1.92 -7.97
CA ILE A 24 -12.38 1.80 -6.50
C ILE A 24 -11.14 2.36 -5.83
N CYS A 25 -9.95 1.99 -6.30
CA CYS A 25 -8.70 2.45 -5.69
C CYS A 25 -8.54 3.96 -5.84
N SER A 26 -8.85 4.50 -7.02
CA SER A 26 -8.85 5.94 -7.30
C SER A 26 -9.82 6.70 -6.37
N ASP A 27 -11.08 6.28 -6.32
CA ASP A 27 -12.14 6.91 -5.52
C ASP A 27 -11.82 6.91 -4.01
N LEU A 28 -11.18 5.83 -3.52
CA LEU A 28 -10.89 5.65 -2.10
C LEU A 28 -9.49 6.14 -1.69
N GLY A 29 -8.67 6.57 -2.65
CA GLY A 29 -7.30 7.03 -2.39
C GLY A 29 -6.31 5.90 -2.04
N ILE A 30 -6.53 4.70 -2.56
CA ILE A 30 -5.59 3.58 -2.49
C ILE A 30 -4.55 3.77 -3.61
N ALA A 31 -3.29 3.98 -3.22
CA ALA A 31 -2.26 4.47 -4.15
C ALA A 31 -1.91 3.50 -5.29
N ASN A 32 -2.05 2.20 -5.08
CA ASN A 32 -1.72 1.18 -6.07
C ASN A 32 -2.83 0.11 -6.14
N PRO A 33 -3.53 -0.04 -7.29
CA PRO A 33 -4.57 -1.06 -7.46
C PRO A 33 -4.09 -2.51 -7.32
N ASP A 34 -2.80 -2.77 -7.52
CA ASP A 34 -2.24 -4.11 -7.28
C ASP A 34 -2.33 -4.54 -5.81
N TRP A 35 -2.46 -3.59 -4.87
CA TRP A 35 -2.69 -3.91 -3.46
C TRP A 35 -4.03 -4.62 -3.28
N LEU A 36 -5.09 -4.12 -3.91
CA LEU A 36 -6.41 -4.73 -3.81
C LEU A 36 -6.45 -6.11 -4.51
N MET A 37 -5.72 -6.25 -5.62
CA MET A 37 -5.55 -7.55 -6.28
C MET A 37 -4.81 -8.56 -5.40
N LEU A 38 -3.79 -8.11 -4.69
CA LEU A 38 -3.06 -8.95 -3.74
C LEU A 38 -3.97 -9.40 -2.58
N VAL A 39 -4.81 -8.50 -2.05
CA VAL A 39 -5.81 -8.85 -1.03
C VAL A 39 -6.80 -9.90 -1.56
N PHE A 40 -7.39 -9.70 -2.75
CA PHE A 40 -8.30 -10.70 -3.33
C PHE A 40 -7.61 -12.06 -3.52
N TYR A 41 -6.35 -12.05 -3.92
CA TYR A 41 -5.60 -13.28 -4.10
C TYR A 41 -5.30 -13.98 -2.77
N ALA A 42 -4.90 -13.23 -1.74
CA ALA A 42 -4.65 -13.77 -0.40
C ALA A 42 -5.90 -14.37 0.24
N GLU A 43 -7.05 -13.69 0.11
CA GLU A 43 -8.31 -14.09 0.75
C GLU A 43 -9.02 -15.23 0.01
N SER A 44 -9.04 -15.23 -1.32
CA SER A 44 -9.90 -16.14 -2.09
C SER A 44 -9.24 -16.73 -3.34
N ARG A 45 -7.97 -16.43 -3.59
CA ARG A 45 -7.31 -16.68 -4.89
C ARG A 45 -8.07 -16.05 -6.07
N ILE A 46 -8.77 -14.94 -5.81
CA ILE A 46 -9.64 -14.23 -6.78
C ILE A 46 -10.82 -15.11 -7.20
N ASN A 47 -11.32 -15.98 -6.32
CA ASN A 47 -12.51 -16.78 -6.59
C ASN A 47 -13.73 -16.19 -5.86
N PRO A 48 -14.73 -15.64 -6.57
CA PRO A 48 -15.92 -15.06 -5.95
C PRO A 48 -16.85 -16.12 -5.33
N GLN A 49 -16.65 -17.41 -5.63
CA GLN A 49 -17.34 -18.54 -5.00
C GLN A 49 -16.51 -19.19 -3.87
N ALA A 50 -15.35 -18.64 -3.49
CA ALA A 50 -14.56 -19.22 -2.41
C ALA A 50 -15.35 -19.19 -1.09
N GLN A 51 -15.45 -20.33 -0.41
CA GLN A 51 -16.04 -20.48 0.91
C GLN A 51 -15.06 -21.21 1.83
N ASN A 52 -14.93 -20.73 3.07
CA ASN A 52 -14.15 -21.43 4.08
C ASN A 52 -15.06 -22.31 4.94
N GLY A 53 -14.94 -23.64 4.83
CA GLY A 53 -15.82 -24.62 5.46
C GLY A 53 -15.90 -24.59 7.00
N GLY A 54 -15.06 -23.80 7.68
CA GLY A 54 -15.14 -23.55 9.11
C GLY A 54 -15.84 -22.24 9.51
N SER A 55 -16.39 -21.48 8.56
CA SER A 55 -16.98 -20.15 8.79
C SER A 55 -18.02 -19.77 7.72
N THR A 56 -18.62 -18.59 7.83
CA THR A 56 -19.49 -18.02 6.78
C THR A 56 -18.72 -17.29 5.68
N ALA A 57 -17.40 -17.17 5.81
CA ALA A 57 -16.56 -16.37 4.92
C ALA A 57 -16.77 -16.77 3.45
N THR A 58 -17.14 -15.79 2.61
CA THR A 58 -17.51 -16.01 1.20
C THR A 58 -16.97 -14.91 0.28
N GLY A 59 -16.51 -15.29 -0.92
CA GLY A 59 -16.21 -14.38 -2.02
C GLY A 59 -14.84 -13.70 -1.97
N LEU A 60 -14.66 -12.65 -2.77
CA LEU A 60 -13.37 -12.05 -3.11
C LEU A 60 -12.54 -11.63 -1.89
N ILE A 61 -13.19 -11.07 -0.88
CA ILE A 61 -12.57 -10.66 0.39
C ILE A 61 -13.06 -11.50 1.58
N GLN A 62 -13.64 -12.67 1.32
CA GLN A 62 -14.10 -13.58 2.38
C GLN A 62 -15.09 -12.94 3.37
N PHE A 63 -16.12 -12.25 2.83
CA PHE A 63 -17.17 -11.60 3.62
C PHE A 63 -17.79 -12.55 4.64
N LEU A 64 -17.78 -12.18 5.92
CA LEU A 64 -18.57 -12.85 6.95
C LEU A 64 -20.06 -12.52 6.78
N GLU A 65 -20.95 -13.36 7.31
CA GLU A 65 -22.40 -13.16 7.17
C GLU A 65 -22.85 -11.85 7.83
N SER A 66 -22.31 -11.50 8.99
CA SER A 66 -22.56 -10.21 9.64
C SER A 66 -22.16 -9.03 8.75
N THR A 67 -20.95 -9.07 8.18
CA THR A 67 -20.47 -8.05 7.23
C THR A 67 -21.37 -7.97 6.00
N ALA A 68 -21.79 -9.10 5.44
CA ALA A 68 -22.68 -9.14 4.28
C ALA A 68 -24.04 -8.49 4.60
N ASN A 69 -24.59 -8.76 5.78
CA ASN A 69 -25.84 -8.17 6.26
C ASN A 69 -25.71 -6.65 6.45
N ASP A 70 -24.61 -6.17 7.04
CA ASP A 70 -24.34 -4.74 7.22
C ASP A 70 -24.21 -3.98 5.89
N LEU A 71 -23.88 -4.70 4.81
CA LEU A 71 -23.81 -4.20 3.44
C LEU A 71 -25.12 -4.39 2.66
N GLY A 72 -26.19 -4.88 3.30
CA GLY A 72 -27.51 -5.06 2.69
C GLY A 72 -27.63 -6.31 1.80
N THR A 73 -26.77 -7.31 1.98
CA THR A 73 -26.80 -8.58 1.23
C THR A 73 -26.64 -9.77 2.17
N THR A 74 -26.34 -10.97 1.66
CA THR A 74 -26.00 -12.16 2.45
C THR A 74 -24.86 -12.92 1.78
N THR A 75 -24.16 -13.79 2.50
CA THR A 75 -23.12 -14.65 1.88
C THR A 75 -23.71 -15.57 0.81
N ALA A 76 -24.94 -16.04 0.99
CA ALA A 76 -25.65 -16.84 -0.01
C ALA A 76 -25.89 -16.07 -1.32
N LYS A 77 -26.16 -14.75 -1.25
CA LYS A 77 -26.27 -13.88 -2.43
C LYS A 77 -24.90 -13.61 -3.03
N LEU A 78 -23.90 -13.29 -2.20
CA LEU A 78 -22.52 -13.05 -2.65
C LEU A 78 -21.94 -14.27 -3.37
N TYR A 79 -22.18 -15.49 -2.89
CA TYR A 79 -21.73 -16.73 -3.53
C TYR A 79 -22.20 -16.85 -4.98
N LYS A 80 -23.43 -16.38 -5.28
CA LYS A 80 -24.03 -16.40 -6.62
C LYS A 80 -23.53 -15.28 -7.53
N MET A 81 -22.77 -14.32 -7.00
CA MET A 81 -22.22 -13.19 -7.76
C MET A 81 -20.91 -13.56 -8.43
N ASN A 82 -20.69 -13.04 -9.63
CA ASN A 82 -19.38 -13.09 -10.28
C ASN A 82 -18.41 -12.05 -9.69
N HIS A 83 -17.18 -12.03 -10.22
CA HIS A 83 -16.11 -11.13 -9.80
C HIS A 83 -16.53 -9.66 -9.79
N VAL A 84 -17.16 -9.18 -10.86
CA VAL A 84 -17.56 -7.78 -11.03
C VAL A 84 -18.72 -7.44 -10.11
N GLN A 85 -19.70 -8.34 -9.98
CA GLN A 85 -20.89 -8.14 -9.17
C GLN A 85 -20.58 -8.00 -7.67
N GLN A 86 -19.47 -8.55 -7.18
CA GLN A 86 -19.03 -8.36 -5.79
C GLN A 86 -18.32 -7.03 -5.54
N LEU A 87 -17.80 -6.35 -6.58
CA LEU A 87 -16.99 -5.14 -6.40
C LEU A 87 -17.71 -3.95 -5.74
N PRO A 88 -19.02 -3.70 -5.96
CA PRO A 88 -19.75 -2.68 -5.22
C PRO A 88 -19.74 -2.91 -3.70
N TYR A 89 -19.81 -4.17 -3.25
CA TYR A 89 -19.75 -4.53 -1.83
C TYR A 89 -18.33 -4.39 -1.27
N VAL A 90 -17.31 -4.73 -2.07
CA VAL A 90 -15.91 -4.46 -1.72
C VAL A 90 -15.68 -2.95 -1.55
N ARG A 91 -16.17 -2.14 -2.50
CA ARG A 91 -16.07 -0.68 -2.46
C ARG A 91 -16.68 -0.11 -1.19
N GLU A 92 -17.92 -0.51 -0.87
CA GLU A 92 -18.62 0.00 0.30
C GLU A 92 -17.96 -0.45 1.60
N TYR A 93 -17.52 -1.70 1.69
CA TYR A 93 -16.77 -2.22 2.84
C TYR A 93 -15.48 -1.41 3.07
N LEU A 94 -14.64 -1.28 2.04
CA LEU A 94 -13.38 -0.53 2.14
C LEU A 94 -13.62 0.95 2.43
N ARG A 95 -14.65 1.56 1.84
CA ARG A 95 -15.02 2.97 2.11
C ARG A 95 -15.31 3.18 3.59
N ARG A 96 -16.15 2.33 4.21
CA ARG A 96 -16.48 2.43 5.64
C ARG A 96 -15.24 2.30 6.52
N LEU A 97 -14.38 1.35 6.21
CA LEU A 97 -13.17 1.11 6.98
C LEU A 97 -12.11 2.20 6.80
N ILE A 98 -11.96 2.76 5.60
CA ILE A 98 -11.07 3.89 5.35
C ILE A 98 -11.55 5.14 6.10
N ILE A 99 -12.87 5.34 6.23
CA ILE A 99 -13.43 6.39 7.09
C ILE A 99 -13.12 6.13 8.57
N GLU A 100 -13.24 4.87 9.03
CA GLU A 100 -12.98 4.50 10.44
C GLU A 100 -11.50 4.55 10.83
N LYS A 101 -10.60 4.07 9.96
CA LYS A 101 -9.18 3.81 10.28
C LYS A 101 -8.18 4.72 9.58
N GLY A 102 -8.60 5.37 8.50
CA GLY A 102 -7.71 6.13 7.62
C GLY A 102 -7.37 5.36 6.34
N LYS A 103 -6.76 6.08 5.38
CA LYS A 103 -6.33 5.51 4.11
C LYS A 103 -5.12 4.59 4.31
N PRO A 104 -5.05 3.44 3.62
CA PRO A 104 -3.90 2.58 3.70
C PRO A 104 -2.68 3.24 3.03
N GLU A 105 -1.54 3.24 3.72
CA GLU A 105 -0.27 3.73 3.18
C GLU A 105 0.58 2.59 2.57
N SER A 106 0.10 1.35 2.70
CA SER A 106 0.71 0.14 2.15
C SER A 106 -0.31 -0.94 1.79
N ALA A 107 0.12 -1.95 1.01
CA ALA A 107 -0.64 -3.17 0.77
C ALA A 107 -0.95 -3.93 2.06
N TYR A 108 -0.07 -3.85 3.06
CA TYR A 108 -0.28 -4.46 4.37
C TYR A 108 -1.41 -3.79 5.13
N ASP A 109 -1.48 -2.45 5.13
CA ASP A 109 -2.57 -1.72 5.77
C ASP A 109 -3.91 -2.07 5.11
N LEU A 110 -3.96 -2.11 3.77
CA LEU A 110 -5.16 -2.51 3.04
C LEU A 110 -5.56 -3.95 3.40
N TYR A 111 -4.59 -4.86 3.51
CA TYR A 111 -4.85 -6.23 3.94
C TYR A 111 -5.41 -6.27 5.38
N PHE A 112 -4.88 -5.48 6.31
CA PHE A 112 -5.40 -5.42 7.67
C PHE A 112 -6.80 -4.82 7.78
N LEU A 113 -7.21 -3.92 6.88
CA LEU A 113 -8.60 -3.50 6.82
C LEU A 113 -9.54 -4.70 6.61
N VAL A 114 -9.12 -5.67 5.79
CA VAL A 114 -9.94 -6.84 5.41
C VAL A 114 -9.77 -8.01 6.38
N HIS A 115 -8.53 -8.42 6.65
CA HIS A 115 -8.23 -9.60 7.46
C HIS A 115 -8.51 -9.38 8.95
N SER A 116 -8.00 -8.29 9.52
CA SER A 116 -8.17 -7.96 10.94
C SER A 116 -7.72 -6.54 11.24
N LYS A 117 -8.70 -5.65 11.43
CA LYS A 117 -8.45 -4.21 11.63
C LYS A 117 -7.61 -3.87 12.86
N LYS A 118 -7.34 -4.84 13.75
CA LYS A 118 -6.46 -4.68 14.91
C LYS A 118 -4.99 -4.42 14.53
N GLY A 119 -4.56 -4.92 13.37
CA GLY A 119 -3.18 -4.79 12.88
C GLY A 119 -2.92 -3.53 12.05
N PHE A 120 -3.95 -2.77 11.72
CA PHE A 120 -3.81 -1.57 10.90
C PHE A 120 -2.88 -0.54 11.57
N GLY A 121 -1.83 -0.11 10.85
CA GLY A 121 -0.85 0.86 11.35
C GLY A 121 0.00 0.39 12.54
N LYS A 122 0.01 -0.91 12.85
CA LYS A 122 0.81 -1.48 13.94
C LYS A 122 2.21 -1.91 13.46
N ALA A 123 3.16 -1.91 14.41
CA ALA A 123 4.52 -2.40 14.19
C ALA A 123 4.55 -3.93 14.05
N ASP A 124 5.62 -4.46 13.47
CA ASP A 124 5.73 -5.88 13.11
C ASP A 124 5.71 -6.81 14.33
N ASP A 125 6.18 -6.36 15.48
CA ASP A 125 6.22 -7.09 16.76
C ASP A 125 4.88 -7.06 17.52
N TYR A 126 3.87 -6.34 17.02
CA TYR A 126 2.56 -6.30 17.66
C TYR A 126 1.87 -7.67 17.60
N VAL A 127 1.56 -8.22 18.77
CA VAL A 127 0.86 -9.49 18.91
C VAL A 127 -0.62 -9.35 18.55
N MET A 128 -1.04 -10.08 17.52
CA MET A 128 -2.41 -10.12 17.01
C MET A 128 -3.23 -11.22 17.69
N TYR A 129 -2.68 -12.44 17.74
CA TYR A 129 -3.34 -13.62 18.29
C TYR A 129 -2.40 -14.37 19.22
N VAL A 130 -2.97 -15.05 20.22
CA VAL A 130 -2.24 -15.88 21.18
C VAL A 130 -2.80 -17.29 21.13
N LYS A 131 -1.93 -18.29 21.25
CA LYS A 131 -2.29 -19.71 21.29
C LYS A 131 -3.39 -19.97 22.33
N GLY A 132 -4.41 -20.71 21.92
CA GLY A 132 -5.62 -20.96 22.72
C GLY A 132 -6.79 -20.02 22.41
N SER A 133 -6.56 -18.88 21.77
CA SER A 133 -7.66 -18.03 21.26
C SER A 133 -8.29 -18.63 19.99
N LEU A 134 -9.58 -18.34 19.75
CA LEU A 134 -10.25 -18.72 18.50
C LEU A 134 -9.55 -18.10 17.28
N ALA A 135 -9.09 -16.86 17.38
CA ALA A 135 -8.42 -16.18 16.27
C ALA A 135 -7.11 -16.88 15.86
N TYR A 136 -6.32 -17.35 16.84
CA TYR A 136 -5.14 -18.17 16.58
C TYR A 136 -5.52 -19.52 15.95
N LYS A 137 -6.57 -20.18 16.44
CA LYS A 137 -7.04 -21.46 15.89
C LYS A 137 -7.41 -21.36 14.40
N TYR A 138 -8.08 -20.27 14.00
CA TYR A 138 -8.47 -20.06 12.61
C TYR A 138 -7.35 -19.48 11.73
N ASN A 139 -6.35 -18.84 12.34
CA ASN A 139 -5.23 -18.21 11.64
C ASN A 139 -3.89 -18.59 12.29
N PRO A 140 -3.47 -19.86 12.22
CA PRO A 140 -2.24 -20.33 12.87
C PRO A 140 -1.00 -19.93 12.04
N LEU A 141 -0.77 -18.62 11.90
CA LEU A 141 0.35 -18.03 11.16
C LEU A 141 1.59 -17.84 12.05
N ASP A 142 1.73 -18.65 13.08
CA ASP A 142 2.85 -18.67 14.02
C ASP A 142 4.02 -19.45 13.37
N TYR A 143 4.87 -18.73 12.64
CA TYR A 143 5.95 -19.32 11.84
C TYR A 143 7.18 -19.66 12.67
N ASN A 144 7.39 -18.99 13.80
CA ASN A 144 8.50 -19.26 14.71
C ASN A 144 8.11 -20.23 15.85
N SER A 145 6.83 -20.59 15.96
CA SER A 145 6.26 -21.49 16.97
C SER A 145 6.40 -20.98 18.41
N ASP A 146 6.34 -19.66 18.61
CA ASP A 146 6.46 -19.03 19.94
C ASP A 146 5.13 -18.92 20.71
N GLY A 147 4.03 -19.37 20.10
CA GLY A 147 2.70 -19.33 20.69
C GLY A 147 1.95 -18.01 20.47
N THR A 148 2.49 -17.11 19.66
CA THR A 148 1.83 -15.87 19.25
C THR A 148 1.81 -15.74 17.73
N VAL A 149 0.88 -14.93 17.21
CA VAL A 149 0.89 -14.49 15.82
C VAL A 149 1.03 -12.99 15.83
N THR A 150 2.04 -12.48 15.15
CA THR A 150 2.36 -11.05 15.08
C THR A 150 1.90 -10.41 13.78
N VAL A 151 1.91 -9.08 13.73
CA VAL A 151 1.72 -8.32 12.49
C VAL A 151 2.75 -8.72 11.44
N GLY A 152 4.03 -8.89 11.82
CA GLY A 152 5.12 -9.27 10.90
C GLY A 152 4.89 -10.63 10.26
N GLU A 153 4.30 -11.58 10.98
CA GLU A 153 3.96 -12.89 10.44
C GLU A 153 2.76 -12.83 9.48
N ILE A 154 1.75 -12.02 9.78
CA ILE A 154 0.66 -11.76 8.83
C ILE A 154 1.18 -11.07 7.56
N LYS A 155 2.13 -10.13 7.68
CA LYS A 155 2.84 -9.55 6.53
C LYS A 155 3.64 -10.62 5.76
N THR A 156 4.23 -11.59 6.45
CA THR A 156 4.93 -12.73 5.84
C THR A 156 3.97 -13.63 5.06
N PHE A 157 2.76 -13.87 5.58
CA PHE A 157 1.70 -14.56 4.84
C PHE A 157 1.36 -13.81 3.53
N LEU A 158 1.15 -12.49 3.61
CA LEU A 158 0.85 -11.69 2.42
C LEU A 158 2.02 -11.69 1.41
N ASN A 159 3.26 -11.66 1.89
CA ASN A 159 4.46 -11.75 1.04
C ASN A 159 4.53 -13.07 0.26
N LYS A 160 4.07 -14.19 0.83
CA LYS A 160 4.00 -15.48 0.12
C LYS A 160 2.96 -15.49 -1.00
N ALA A 161 2.04 -14.52 -1.00
CA ALA A 161 1.04 -14.33 -2.04
C ALA A 161 1.53 -13.45 -3.20
N LEU A 162 2.79 -13.00 -3.21
CA LEU A 162 3.37 -12.19 -4.28
C LEU A 162 3.92 -13.04 -5.43
N PRO A 163 3.86 -12.56 -6.69
CA PRO A 163 4.67 -13.13 -7.75
C PRO A 163 6.17 -12.97 -7.45
N ILE A 164 6.98 -13.95 -7.86
CA ILE A 164 8.45 -13.95 -7.62
C ILE A 164 9.11 -12.66 -8.15
N THR A 165 8.61 -12.11 -9.25
CA THR A 165 9.16 -10.92 -9.91
C THR A 165 8.61 -9.60 -9.37
N TYR A 166 7.73 -9.62 -8.36
CA TYR A 166 7.10 -8.40 -7.86
C TYR A 166 8.07 -7.57 -7.02
N ASN A 167 8.22 -6.30 -7.39
CA ASN A 167 9.04 -5.36 -6.62
C ASN A 167 8.32 -4.97 -5.31
N LYS A 168 8.83 -5.44 -4.17
CA LYS A 168 8.26 -5.14 -2.84
C LYS A 168 8.23 -3.65 -2.49
N ALA A 169 9.04 -2.79 -3.13
CA ALA A 169 8.93 -1.34 -2.95
C ALA A 169 7.53 -0.82 -3.34
N ASN A 170 6.87 -1.49 -4.28
CA ASN A 170 5.52 -1.13 -4.72
C ASN A 170 4.43 -1.54 -3.72
N LEU A 171 4.76 -2.19 -2.61
CA LEU A 171 3.84 -2.46 -1.50
C LEU A 171 3.62 -1.24 -0.60
N TYR A 172 4.42 -0.20 -0.75
CA TYR A 172 4.30 1.04 -0.01
C TYR A 172 3.95 2.17 -0.96
N LYS A 173 3.18 3.14 -0.48
CA LYS A 173 2.96 4.38 -1.22
C LYS A 173 4.31 5.03 -1.48
N SER A 174 4.55 5.47 -2.71
CA SER A 174 5.77 6.21 -3.02
C SER A 174 5.85 7.44 -2.13
N THR A 175 6.82 7.48 -1.23
CA THR A 175 7.17 8.69 -0.52
C THR A 175 7.72 9.65 -1.56
N SER A 176 7.06 10.79 -1.73
CA SER A 176 7.64 11.90 -2.49
C SER A 176 8.92 12.27 -1.78
N SER A 177 10.07 11.78 -2.27
CA SER A 177 11.37 12.30 -1.88
C SER A 177 11.32 13.78 -2.23
N SER A 178 11.13 14.62 -1.22
CA SER A 178 11.15 16.06 -1.36
C SER A 178 12.40 16.42 -2.13
N SER A 179 12.22 17.08 -3.27
CA SER A 179 13.28 17.62 -4.12
C SER A 179 14.15 18.61 -3.33
N THR A 180 15.12 18.10 -2.56
CA THR A 180 16.16 18.88 -1.88
C THR A 180 17.40 19.10 -2.75
N PHE A 181 17.41 18.61 -4.00
CA PHE A 181 18.57 18.73 -4.87
C PHE A 181 18.72 20.09 -5.59
N ASN A 182 17.72 20.98 -5.56
CA ASN A 182 17.80 22.27 -6.28
C ASN A 182 18.26 23.47 -5.45
N THR A 183 18.44 23.37 -4.13
CA THR A 183 18.86 24.54 -3.32
C THR A 183 20.38 24.76 -3.34
N ILE A 184 21.18 23.70 -3.53
CA ILE A 184 22.66 23.82 -3.53
C ILE A 184 23.19 24.42 -4.85
N LEU A 185 22.52 24.18 -5.97
CA LEU A 185 22.94 24.72 -7.28
C LEU A 185 22.69 26.23 -7.43
N ILE A 186 21.69 26.79 -6.74
CA ILE A 186 21.37 28.22 -6.81
C ILE A 186 22.39 29.08 -6.04
N ILE A 187 22.92 28.59 -4.91
CA ILE A 187 23.90 29.34 -4.11
C ILE A 187 25.27 29.42 -4.84
N GLY A 188 25.67 28.37 -5.57
CA GLY A 188 26.91 28.37 -6.35
C GLY A 188 26.91 29.33 -7.54
N LEU A 189 25.76 29.48 -8.23
CA LEU A 189 25.64 30.37 -9.39
C LEU A 189 25.69 31.86 -9.01
N VAL A 190 25.12 32.26 -7.88
CA VAL A 190 25.13 33.68 -7.44
C VAL A 190 26.54 34.14 -7.04
N ALA A 191 27.38 33.25 -6.47
CA ALA A 191 28.75 33.59 -6.09
C ALA A 191 29.69 33.83 -7.29
N VAL A 192 29.46 33.13 -8.41
CA VAL A 192 30.30 33.26 -9.62
C VAL A 192 29.94 34.52 -10.43
N PHE A 193 28.67 34.91 -10.49
CA PHE A 193 28.26 36.10 -11.26
C PHE A 193 28.46 37.43 -10.51
N GLY A 194 28.40 37.44 -9.18
CA GLY A 194 28.67 38.65 -8.38
C GLY A 194 30.15 39.09 -8.41
N THR A 195 31.07 38.14 -8.52
CA THR A 195 32.51 38.45 -8.59
C THR A 195 32.92 38.95 -9.98
N ALA A 196 32.44 38.34 -11.06
CA ALA A 196 32.77 38.76 -12.42
C ALA A 196 32.28 40.18 -12.76
N THR A 197 31.11 40.59 -12.26
CA THR A 197 30.57 41.94 -12.47
C THR A 197 31.31 43.01 -11.67
N TYR A 198 31.75 42.70 -10.45
CA TYR A 198 32.61 43.60 -9.66
C TYR A 198 33.98 43.85 -10.33
N PHE A 199 34.54 42.83 -10.98
CA PHE A 199 35.84 42.92 -11.68
C PHE A 199 35.82 43.80 -12.94
N LEU A 200 34.68 43.92 -13.62
CA LEU A 200 34.53 44.78 -14.80
C LEU A 200 34.22 46.24 -14.45
N ALA A 201 33.59 46.49 -13.29
CA ALA A 201 33.15 47.83 -12.90
C ALA A 201 34.23 48.67 -12.19
N PHE A 202 35.23 48.05 -11.55
CA PHE A 202 36.21 48.77 -10.74
C PHE A 202 37.63 48.66 -11.30
N LYS A 203 38.11 49.74 -11.93
CA LYS A 203 39.43 49.88 -12.59
C LYS A 203 40.65 49.59 -11.68
N ASN A 204 40.45 49.43 -10.37
CA ASN A 204 41.49 49.21 -9.35
C ASN A 204 41.33 47.89 -8.56
N GLY A 205 40.42 46.98 -8.94
CA GLY A 205 40.13 45.76 -8.17
C GLY A 205 41.34 44.85 -7.90
N PHE A 206 42.33 44.87 -8.79
CA PHE A 206 43.55 44.07 -8.67
C PHE A 206 44.48 44.51 -7.51
N GLN A 207 44.46 45.79 -7.12
CA GLN A 207 45.32 46.32 -6.06
C GLN A 207 44.89 45.86 -4.65
N PHE A 208 43.58 45.64 -4.46
CA PHE A 208 43.01 45.21 -3.18
C PHE A 208 43.40 43.76 -2.82
N ILE A 209 43.49 42.89 -3.83
CA ILE A 209 43.88 41.47 -3.65
C ILE A 209 45.38 41.36 -3.35
N LYS A 210 46.22 42.17 -4.00
CA LYS A 210 47.67 42.21 -3.72
C LYS A 210 47.96 42.57 -2.25
N ALA A 211 47.20 43.50 -1.68
CA ALA A 211 47.31 43.88 -0.27
C ALA A 211 46.84 42.79 0.71
N MET A 212 45.93 41.92 0.28
CA MET A 212 45.37 40.83 1.10
C MET A 212 46.24 39.56 1.03
N ILE A 213 46.86 39.27 -0.12
CA ILE A 213 47.69 38.07 -0.33
C ILE A 213 49.15 38.29 0.09
N PHE A 214 49.69 39.51 -0.04
CA PHE A 214 51.08 39.83 0.32
C PHE A 214 51.16 40.84 1.47
N LYS A 215 50.67 40.47 2.65
CA LYS A 215 51.10 41.11 3.90
C LYS A 215 52.42 40.45 4.35
N LYS A 216 53.55 41.03 3.93
CA LYS A 216 54.89 40.70 4.47
C LYS A 216 55.10 41.45 5.80
N LYS A 217 54.82 40.76 6.90
CA LYS A 217 55.75 40.45 8.01
C LYS A 217 55.02 39.56 9.00
#